data_AF-A0A531MPG4-F1
#
_entry.id   AF-A0A531MPG4-F1
#
_cell.length_a   1.000
_cell.length_b   1.000
_cell.length_c   1.000
_cell.angle_alpha   90.00
_cell.angle_beta   90.00
_cell.angle_gamma   90.00
#
_symmetry.space_group_name_H-M   'P 1'
#
loop_
_entity.id
_entity.type
_entity.pdbx_description
1 polymer ?
#
loop_
_entity_poly.entity_id
_entity_poly.type
_entity_poly.pdbx_seq_one_letter_code
_entity_poly.pdbx_strand_id
1 'polypeptide(L)'
;MANEPYPYLVHTNRELEMMLAGSKPFAVFAHERVDGFEKSDALANQDFATYVANGKVSEHIRSFTRHLPDGSSLDIDYYFYSRRGEEWRVEAFLLLLDLMGRGAWCSQLEWLEGKLLGYTDEQNLYHLSRTYPKDRWVAETFGKQASSKPIELT
;
A
#
# COMPACT_ATOMS: atom_id res chain seq x y z
N MET A 1 19.05 12.33 7.36
CA MET A 1 18.37 11.10 6.88
C MET A 1 16.84 11.17 7.04
N ALA A 2 16.27 11.60 8.18
CA ALA A 2 14.80 11.51 8.38
C ALA A 2 13.94 12.45 7.50
N ASN A 3 14.49 13.54 6.96
CA ASN A 3 13.72 14.62 6.31
C ASN A 3 13.97 14.78 4.81
N GLU A 4 14.62 13.82 4.15
CA GLU A 4 14.83 13.87 2.71
C GLU A 4 13.58 13.33 1.99
N PRO A 5 13.10 13.99 0.91
CA PRO A 5 11.98 13.47 0.12
C PRO A 5 12.33 12.09 -0.46
N TYR A 6 11.32 11.27 -0.68
CA TYR A 6 11.52 9.99 -1.35
C TYR A 6 12.01 10.22 -2.78
N PRO A 7 12.97 9.40 -3.29
CA PRO A 7 13.44 9.50 -4.67
C PRO A 7 12.43 8.95 -5.69
N TYR A 8 11.23 8.59 -5.22
CA TYR A 8 10.13 8.07 -6.00
C TYR A 8 8.80 8.53 -5.39
N LEU A 9 7.73 8.31 -6.14
CA LEU A 9 6.38 8.74 -5.81
C LEU A 9 5.75 7.88 -4.71
N VAL A 10 5.35 8.52 -3.61
CA VAL A 10 4.67 7.92 -2.46
C VAL A 10 3.39 8.73 -2.21
N HIS A 11 2.24 8.05 -2.10
CA HIS A 11 0.91 8.65 -1.86
C HIS A 11 0.66 9.94 -2.64
N THR A 12 0.48 9.80 -3.95
CA THR A 12 0.56 10.94 -4.87
C THR A 12 -0.77 11.57 -5.21
N ASN A 13 -1.89 10.98 -4.80
CA ASN A 13 -3.22 11.32 -5.33
C ASN A 13 -3.27 11.19 -6.87
N ARG A 14 -2.41 10.31 -7.43
CA ARG A 14 -2.29 10.01 -8.87
C ARG A 14 -2.41 8.51 -9.14
N GLU A 15 -2.91 7.75 -8.18
CA GLU A 15 -3.00 6.30 -8.23
C GLU A 15 -3.81 5.86 -9.46
N LEU A 16 -4.92 6.54 -9.77
CA LEU A 16 -5.73 6.25 -10.95
C LEU A 16 -4.92 6.40 -12.24
N GLU A 17 -4.23 7.53 -12.40
CA GLU A 17 -3.40 7.80 -13.58
C GLU A 17 -2.32 6.72 -13.74
N MET A 18 -1.65 6.36 -12.64
CA MET A 18 -0.61 5.33 -12.65
C MET A 18 -1.17 3.93 -12.94
N MET A 19 -2.38 3.63 -12.46
CA MET A 19 -3.07 2.37 -12.76
C MET A 19 -3.45 2.28 -14.24
N LEU A 20 -3.93 3.37 -14.83
CA LEU A 20 -4.27 3.44 -16.25
C LEU A 20 -3.02 3.35 -17.15
N ALA A 21 -1.91 3.96 -16.73
CA ALA A 21 -0.60 3.84 -17.38
C ALA A 21 0.04 2.45 -17.18
N GLY A 22 -0.49 1.67 -16.24
CA GLY A 22 -0.04 0.32 -15.93
C GLY A 22 1.20 0.21 -15.05
N SER A 23 1.70 1.33 -14.53
CA SER A 23 2.83 1.36 -13.59
C SER A 23 2.42 1.05 -12.15
N LYS A 24 1.13 1.14 -11.82
CA LYS A 24 0.58 0.73 -10.52
C LYS A 24 -0.46 -0.39 -10.72
N PRO A 25 -0.29 -1.58 -10.11
CA PRO A 25 -1.25 -2.68 -10.27
C PRO A 25 -2.48 -2.54 -9.36
N PHE A 26 -2.33 -1.83 -8.24
CA PHE A 26 -3.27 -1.87 -7.12
C PHE A 26 -3.20 -0.59 -6.29
N ALA A 27 -4.37 -0.12 -5.85
CA ALA A 27 -4.52 1.02 -4.95
C ALA A 27 -5.51 0.69 -3.84
N VAL A 28 -5.24 1.23 -2.64
CA VAL A 28 -6.08 1.06 -1.46
C VAL A 28 -6.28 2.43 -0.83
N PHE A 29 -7.53 2.75 -0.53
CA PHE A 29 -7.90 3.99 0.16
C PHE A 29 -8.73 3.64 1.39
N ALA A 30 -8.39 4.22 2.54
CA ALA A 30 -9.18 4.10 3.75
C ALA A 30 -10.04 5.35 3.93
N HIS A 31 -11.32 5.14 4.21
CA HIS A 31 -12.31 6.18 4.44
C HIS A 31 -12.89 5.96 5.83
N GLU A 32 -12.49 6.80 6.77
CA GLU A 32 -13.14 6.88 8.08
C GLU A 32 -14.52 7.52 7.94
N ARG A 33 -15.57 6.83 8.38
CA ARG A 33 -16.96 7.33 8.30
C ARG A 33 -17.21 8.39 9.35
N VAL A 34 -16.70 9.59 9.10
CA VAL A 34 -16.90 10.78 9.94
C VAL A 34 -17.68 11.83 9.17
N ASP A 35 -18.51 12.60 9.87
CA ASP A 35 -19.36 13.63 9.26
C ASP A 35 -18.52 14.65 8.47
N GLY A 36 -18.91 14.90 7.23
CA GLY A 36 -18.25 15.86 6.34
C GLY A 36 -16.99 15.35 5.64
N PHE A 37 -16.69 14.04 5.74
CA PHE A 37 -15.64 13.40 4.97
C PHE A 37 -16.23 12.31 4.07
N GLU A 38 -16.26 12.58 2.77
CA GLU A 38 -16.88 11.73 1.77
C GLU A 38 -15.86 10.79 1.11
N LYS A 39 -16.35 9.74 0.44
CA LYS A 39 -15.50 8.84 -0.35
C LYS A 39 -14.60 9.59 -1.33
N SER A 40 -15.12 10.64 -1.97
CA SER A 40 -14.36 11.45 -2.92
C SER A 40 -13.16 12.12 -2.27
N ASP A 41 -13.23 12.49 -1.00
CA ASP A 41 -12.11 13.08 -0.28
C ASP A 41 -11.00 12.04 -0.06
N ALA A 42 -11.37 10.82 0.34
CA ALA A 42 -10.43 9.70 0.46
C ALA A 42 -9.76 9.35 -0.88
N LEU A 43 -10.47 9.49 -2.00
CA LEU A 43 -9.95 9.25 -3.35
C LEU A 43 -9.21 10.46 -3.95
N ALA A 44 -9.09 11.57 -3.21
CA ALA A 44 -8.57 12.83 -3.71
C ALA A 44 -9.24 13.29 -5.01
N ASN A 45 -10.56 13.09 -5.10
CA ASN A 45 -11.42 13.39 -6.25
C ASN A 45 -11.04 12.68 -7.57
N GLN A 46 -10.28 11.58 -7.52
CA GLN A 46 -9.98 10.77 -8.69
C GLN A 46 -11.24 10.01 -9.16
N ASP A 47 -11.58 10.13 -10.44
CA ASP A 47 -12.76 9.50 -11.03
C ASP A 47 -12.53 8.01 -11.35
N PHE A 48 -12.39 7.19 -10.31
CA PHE A 48 -12.32 5.74 -10.47
C PHE A 48 -13.62 5.17 -11.05
N ALA A 49 -14.78 5.77 -10.76
CA ALA A 49 -16.09 5.27 -11.14
C ALA A 49 -16.22 5.10 -12.66
N THR A 50 -15.76 6.07 -13.45
CA THR A 50 -15.75 5.96 -14.92
C THR A 50 -14.95 4.75 -15.42
N TYR A 51 -13.81 4.46 -14.80
CA TYR A 51 -12.92 3.36 -15.21
C TYR A 51 -13.31 2.00 -14.64
N VAL A 52 -14.09 1.98 -13.57
CA VAL A 52 -14.79 0.78 -13.10
C VAL A 52 -15.91 0.43 -14.08
N ALA A 53 -16.75 1.41 -14.45
CA ALA A 53 -17.88 1.20 -15.35
C ALA A 53 -17.47 0.68 -16.74
N ASN A 54 -16.29 1.08 -17.23
CA ASN A 54 -15.74 0.60 -18.51
C ASN A 54 -14.84 -0.65 -18.38
N GLY A 55 -14.70 -1.21 -17.17
CA GLY A 55 -13.97 -2.46 -16.92
C GLY A 55 -12.44 -2.38 -17.03
N LYS A 56 -11.85 -1.17 -16.96
CA LYS A 56 -10.39 -0.97 -16.97
C LYS A 56 -9.77 -1.29 -15.61
N VAL A 57 -10.49 -1.00 -14.54
CA VAL A 57 -10.15 -1.35 -13.16
C VAL A 57 -11.35 -2.02 -12.49
N SER A 58 -11.12 -2.83 -11.48
CA SER A 58 -12.18 -3.32 -10.59
C SER A 58 -12.21 -2.52 -9.30
N GLU A 59 -13.37 -2.48 -8.65
CA GLU A 59 -13.55 -1.91 -7.31
C GLU A 59 -14.03 -3.00 -6.36
N HIS A 60 -13.42 -3.07 -5.18
CA HIS A 60 -13.88 -3.88 -4.07
C HIS A 60 -13.95 -3.01 -2.81
N ILE A 61 -14.98 -3.22 -1.99
CA ILE A 61 -15.19 -2.46 -0.76
C ILE A 61 -15.22 -3.44 0.41
N ARG A 62 -14.56 -3.08 1.52
CA ARG A 62 -14.66 -3.79 2.80
C ARG A 62 -14.77 -2.79 3.94
N SER A 63 -15.79 -2.95 4.76
CA SER A 63 -16.00 -2.15 5.96
C SER A 63 -15.47 -2.88 7.19
N PHE A 64 -14.79 -2.16 8.06
CA PHE A 64 -14.32 -2.65 9.35
C PHE A 64 -14.75 -1.70 10.46
N THR A 65 -15.15 -2.25 11.61
CA THR A 65 -15.35 -1.47 12.83
C THR A 65 -14.14 -1.71 13.74
N ARG A 66 -13.43 -0.63 14.08
CA ARG A 66 -12.30 -0.67 15.00
C ARG A 66 -12.72 -0.13 16.37
N HIS A 67 -12.53 -0.94 17.40
CA HIS A 67 -12.72 -0.50 18.78
C HIS A 67 -11.46 0.21 19.29
N LEU A 68 -11.63 1.43 19.79
CA LEU A 68 -10.56 2.26 20.32
C LEU A 68 -10.38 2.02 21.83
N PRO A 69 -9.18 2.30 22.40
CA PRO A 69 -8.92 2.09 23.83
C PRO A 69 -9.83 2.89 24.78
N ASP A 70 -10.42 3.98 24.31
CA ASP A 70 -11.35 4.81 25.06
C ASP A 70 -12.80 4.28 25.05
N GLY A 71 -13.02 3.12 24.42
CA GLY A 71 -14.33 2.46 24.31
C GLY A 71 -15.19 2.94 23.14
N SER A 72 -14.74 3.92 22.37
CA SER A 72 -15.42 4.33 21.14
C SER A 72 -15.14 3.34 19.99
N SER A 73 -15.92 3.45 18.92
CA SER A 73 -15.73 2.67 17.68
C SER A 73 -15.59 3.58 16.48
N LEU A 74 -14.69 3.21 15.57
CA LEU A 74 -14.46 3.88 14.30
C LEU A 74 -14.81 2.92 13.16
N ASP A 75 -15.74 3.32 12.30
CA ASP A 75 -16.04 2.59 11.08
C ASP A 75 -15.15 3.08 9.93
N ILE A 76 -14.48 2.15 9.27
CA ILE A 76 -13.54 2.42 8.18
C ILE A 76 -13.96 1.60 6.96
N ASP A 77 -14.17 2.28 5.84
CA ASP A 77 -14.32 1.67 4.52
C ASP A 77 -12.98 1.63 3.80
N TYR A 78 -12.55 0.44 3.42
CA TYR A 78 -11.42 0.27 2.51
C TYR A 78 -11.94 0.09 1.09
N TYR A 79 -11.54 1.01 0.22
CA TYR A 79 -11.75 0.95 -1.22
C TYR A 79 -10.51 0.40 -1.89
N PHE A 80 -10.64 -0.77 -2.51
CA PHE A 80 -9.59 -1.43 -3.25
C PHE A 80 -9.85 -1.29 -4.74
N TYR A 81 -8.84 -0.85 -5.48
CA TYR A 81 -8.85 -0.83 -6.93
C TYR A 81 -7.72 -1.69 -7.46
N SER A 82 -8.03 -2.61 -8.36
CA SER A 82 -7.04 -3.42 -9.07
C SER A 82 -7.17 -3.26 -10.57
N ARG A 83 -6.03 -3.35 -11.27
CA ARG A 83 -6.04 -3.57 -12.72
C ARG A 83 -6.57 -4.98 -13.00
N ARG A 84 -7.11 -5.18 -14.20
CA ARG A 84 -7.56 -6.48 -14.67
C ARG A 84 -6.47 -7.54 -14.53
N GLY A 85 -6.76 -8.63 -13.84
CA GLY A 85 -5.83 -9.74 -13.56
C GLY A 85 -5.03 -9.58 -12.27
N GLU A 86 -5.11 -8.42 -11.60
CA GLU A 86 -4.41 -8.13 -10.33
C GLU A 86 -5.36 -8.19 -9.12
N GLU A 87 -6.59 -8.67 -9.29
CA GLU A 87 -7.64 -8.72 -8.25
C GLU A 87 -7.23 -9.59 -7.05
N TRP A 88 -6.32 -10.55 -7.26
CA TRP A 88 -5.75 -11.38 -6.19
C TRP A 88 -5.10 -10.56 -5.07
N ARG A 89 -4.66 -9.32 -5.36
CA ARG A 89 -4.05 -8.42 -4.39
C ARG A 89 -5.05 -7.95 -3.34
N VAL A 90 -6.35 -7.89 -3.67
CA VAL A 90 -7.41 -7.51 -2.71
C VAL A 90 -7.40 -8.48 -1.53
N GLU A 91 -7.48 -9.78 -1.81
CA GLU A 91 -7.54 -10.81 -0.77
C GLU A 91 -6.22 -10.89 0.02
N ALA A 92 -5.08 -10.74 -0.64
CA ALA A 92 -3.78 -10.67 0.04
C ALA A 92 -3.67 -9.46 0.97
N PHE A 93 -4.20 -8.30 0.57
CA PHE A 93 -4.19 -7.09 1.40
C PHE A 93 -5.18 -7.21 2.56
N LEU A 94 -6.30 -7.89 2.39
CA LEU A 94 -7.24 -8.15 3.50
C LEU A 94 -6.60 -9.00 4.60
N LEU A 95 -5.76 -9.97 4.25
CA LEU A 95 -4.98 -10.72 5.23
C LEU A 95 -3.99 -9.82 5.98
N LEU A 96 -3.38 -8.83 5.32
CA LEU A 96 -2.54 -7.82 5.99
C LEU A 96 -3.34 -6.99 6.99
N LEU A 97 -4.54 -6.55 6.61
CA LEU A 97 -5.41 -5.76 7.50
C LEU A 97 -5.85 -6.57 8.73
N ASP A 98 -6.17 -7.86 8.57
CA ASP A 98 -6.47 -8.74 9.70
C ASP A 98 -5.27 -8.91 10.64
N LEU A 99 -4.08 -9.16 10.10
CA LEU A 99 -2.84 -9.25 10.89
C LEU A 99 -2.54 -7.95 11.63
N MET A 100 -2.70 -6.80 10.97
CA MET A 100 -2.57 -5.49 11.57
C MET A 100 -3.59 -5.29 12.71
N GLY A 101 -4.85 -5.67 12.49
CA GLY A 101 -5.90 -5.61 13.50
C GLY A 101 -5.61 -6.46 14.75
N ARG A 102 -4.86 -7.55 14.59
CA ARG A 102 -4.38 -8.41 15.69
C ARG A 102 -3.07 -7.93 16.34
N GLY A 103 -2.55 -6.78 15.93
CA GLY A 103 -1.31 -6.20 16.47
C GLY A 103 -0.03 -6.90 16.00
N ALA A 104 -0.09 -7.64 14.88
CA ALA A 104 1.05 -8.40 14.36
C ALA A 104 1.93 -7.61 13.38
N TRP A 105 1.75 -6.28 13.26
CA TRP A 105 2.50 -5.47 12.29
C TRP A 105 4.01 -5.53 12.52
N CYS A 106 4.77 -5.72 11.43
CA CYS A 106 6.22 -5.75 11.44
C CYS A 106 6.79 -5.33 10.07
N SER A 107 8.10 -5.14 10.01
CA SER A 107 8.82 -4.68 8.80
C SER A 107 8.62 -5.60 7.58
N GLN A 108 8.44 -6.90 7.79
CA GLN A 108 8.14 -7.85 6.72
C GLN A 108 6.73 -7.69 6.15
N LEU A 109 5.75 -7.36 6.99
CA LEU A 109 4.37 -7.10 6.54
C LEU A 109 4.27 -5.76 5.81
N GLU A 110 5.02 -4.75 6.24
CA GLU A 110 5.12 -3.46 5.53
C GLU A 110 5.84 -3.60 4.18
N TRP A 111 6.87 -4.46 4.09
CA TRP A 111 7.44 -4.86 2.80
C TRP A 111 6.38 -5.50 1.89
N LEU A 112 5.61 -6.47 2.41
CA LEU A 112 4.58 -7.16 1.66
C LEU A 112 3.47 -6.19 1.20
N GLU A 113 3.06 -5.26 2.05
CA GLU A 113 2.13 -4.19 1.71
C GLU A 113 2.65 -3.40 0.50
N GLY A 114 3.90 -2.96 0.55
CA GLY A 114 4.54 -2.24 -0.56
C GLY A 114 4.57 -3.05 -1.86
N LYS A 115 4.88 -4.37 -1.79
CA LYS A 115 4.83 -5.27 -2.95
C LYS A 115 3.43 -5.40 -3.53
N LEU A 116 2.40 -5.49 -2.68
CA LEU A 116 1.01 -5.53 -3.12
C LEU A 116 0.62 -4.21 -3.81
N LEU A 117 1.08 -3.07 -3.31
CA LEU A 117 0.84 -1.75 -3.91
C LEU A 117 1.64 -1.47 -5.18
N GLY A 118 2.58 -2.36 -5.55
CA GLY A 118 3.37 -2.30 -6.78
C GLY A 118 4.76 -1.67 -6.64
N TYR A 119 5.25 -1.44 -5.42
CA TYR A 119 6.60 -0.94 -5.20
C TYR A 119 7.66 -2.03 -5.46
N THR A 120 8.79 -1.62 -6.03
CA THR A 120 9.95 -2.52 -6.23
C THR A 120 10.62 -2.86 -4.90
N ASP A 121 11.50 -3.86 -4.90
CA ASP A 121 12.25 -4.20 -3.70
C ASP A 121 13.19 -3.08 -3.26
N GLU A 122 13.80 -2.35 -4.20
CA GLU A 122 14.64 -1.19 -3.91
C GLU A 122 13.83 -0.06 -3.27
N GLN A 123 12.63 0.20 -3.78
CA GLN A 123 11.73 1.21 -3.22
C GLN A 123 11.32 0.83 -1.79
N ASN A 124 10.82 -0.39 -1.60
CA ASN A 124 10.44 -0.87 -0.27
C ASN A 124 11.63 -0.87 0.70
N LEU A 125 12.82 -1.26 0.24
CA LEU A 125 14.03 -1.19 1.05
C LEU A 125 14.35 0.24 1.47
N TYR A 126 14.30 1.19 0.54
CA TYR A 126 14.55 2.58 0.87
C TYR A 126 13.56 3.07 1.94
N HIS A 127 12.29 2.67 1.86
CA HIS A 127 11.28 2.96 2.88
C HIS A 127 11.62 2.31 4.23
N LEU A 128 11.80 0.99 4.25
CA LEU A 128 12.02 0.21 5.47
C LEU A 128 13.32 0.56 6.19
N SER A 129 14.39 0.92 5.47
CA SER A 129 15.65 1.36 6.07
C SER A 129 15.51 2.67 6.86
N ARG A 130 14.55 3.52 6.45
CA ARG A 130 14.21 4.78 7.14
C ARG A 130 13.24 4.54 8.29
N THR A 131 12.23 3.69 8.09
CA THR A 131 11.18 3.40 9.09
C THR A 131 11.71 2.52 10.22
N TYR A 132 12.53 1.52 9.90
CA TYR A 132 13.02 0.48 10.81
C TYR A 132 14.56 0.39 10.85
N PRO A 133 15.29 1.46 11.17
CA PRO A 133 16.75 1.51 11.05
C PRO A 133 17.51 0.54 11.98
N LYS A 134 16.83 -0.03 12.99
CA LYS A 134 17.40 -0.98 13.96
C LYS A 134 16.90 -2.42 13.75
N ASP A 135 16.02 -2.63 12.77
CA ASP A 135 15.49 -3.96 12.50
C ASP A 135 16.57 -4.83 11.84
N ARG A 136 16.82 -5.98 12.47
CA ARG A 136 17.86 -6.91 12.05
C ARG A 136 17.57 -7.53 10.68
N TRP A 137 16.31 -7.85 10.39
CA TRP A 137 15.92 -8.40 9.10
C TRP A 137 16.12 -7.37 7.98
N VAL A 138 15.77 -6.11 8.23
CA VAL A 138 16.04 -5.01 7.28
C VAL A 138 17.55 -4.84 7.07
N ALA A 139 18.36 -4.88 8.14
CA ALA A 139 19.81 -4.76 8.03
C ALA A 139 20.47 -5.96 7.30
N GLU A 140 20.05 -7.19 7.61
CA GLU A 140 20.68 -8.42 7.10
C GLU A 140 20.26 -8.80 5.69
N THR A 141 18.97 -8.66 5.39
CA THR A 141 18.42 -9.01 4.07
C THR A 141 19.00 -8.09 3.00
N PHE A 142 19.35 -6.87 3.37
CA PHE A 142 19.61 -5.82 2.39
C PHE A 142 20.98 -5.14 2.54
N GLY A 143 21.73 -5.39 3.62
CA GLY A 143 23.16 -5.07 3.70
C GLY A 143 24.03 -5.87 2.71
N LYS A 144 23.52 -7.00 2.18
CA LYS A 144 24.21 -7.83 1.18
C LYS A 144 24.06 -7.35 -0.27
N GLN A 145 22.98 -6.64 -0.63
CA GLN A 145 22.79 -6.12 -1.99
C GLN A 145 23.79 -5.02 -2.36
N ALA A 146 24.30 -4.26 -1.38
CA ALA A 146 25.38 -3.30 -1.59
C ALA A 146 26.75 -3.95 -1.89
N SER A 147 26.88 -5.28 -1.69
CA SER A 147 28.14 -6.03 -1.81
C SER A 147 28.19 -6.99 -3.01
N SER A 148 27.06 -7.28 -3.66
CA SER A 148 27.03 -8.19 -4.81
C SER A 148 27.42 -7.44 -6.10
N LYS A 149 28.70 -7.52 -6.48
CA LYS A 149 29.11 -7.27 -7.86
C LYS A 149 28.31 -8.18 -8.81
N PRO A 150 27.92 -7.71 -10.00
CA PRO A 150 27.26 -8.56 -10.98
C PRO A 150 28.16 -9.75 -11.33
N ILE A 151 27.57 -10.94 -11.35
CA ILE A 151 28.21 -12.16 -11.84
C ILE A 151 28.32 -11.99 -13.36
N GLU A 152 29.53 -11.79 -13.87
CA GLU A 152 29.79 -11.90 -15.31
C GLU A 152 29.68 -13.38 -15.68
N LEU A 153 28.63 -13.70 -16.44
CA LEU A 153 28.53 -14.99 -17.13
C LEU A 153 29.43 -14.89 -18.37
N THR A 154 30.58 -15.56 -18.32
CA THR A 154 31.44 -15.88 -19.47
C THR A 154 30.86 -17.02 -20.28
#